data_AF-A0A956UC84-F1
#
_entry.id   AF-A0A956UC84-F1
#
_cell.length_a   1.000
_cell.length_b   1.000
_cell.length_c   1.000
_cell.angle_alpha   90.00
_cell.angle_beta   90.00
_cell.angle_gamma   90.00
#
_symmetry.space_group_name_H-M   'P 1'
#
loop_
_entity.id
_entity.type
_entity.pdbx_description
1 polymer ?
#
loop_
_entity_poly.entity_id
_entity_poly.type
_entity_poly.pdbx_seq_one_letter_code
_entity_poly.pdbx_strand_id
1 'polypeptide(L)'
;MTKEDMTTTPQKDDKEKSEEKYLLGQILVDLGYITIYQLDEALQLQRSDAEANGEQKPLGQWLLELGYCGPNQLIRAIQVQSELRKMKESGKAPEAIESDDEDL
;
A
#
# COMPACT_ATOMS: atom_id res chain seq x y z
N MET A 1 -35.70 -25.57 -8.63
CA MET A 1 -34.51 -24.86 -8.10
C MET A 1 -34.69 -23.39 -8.39
N THR A 2 -34.84 -22.58 -7.35
CA THR A 2 -35.02 -21.13 -7.41
C THR A 2 -33.83 -20.47 -8.09
N LYS A 3 -34.14 -19.62 -9.06
CA LYS A 3 -33.21 -18.69 -9.69
C LYS A 3 -33.11 -17.47 -8.78
N GLU A 4 -31.91 -17.11 -8.37
CA GLU A 4 -31.62 -15.74 -7.90
C GLU A 4 -30.32 -15.30 -8.57
N ASP A 5 -30.51 -14.52 -9.64
CA ASP A 5 -29.56 -13.51 -10.07
C ASP A 5 -29.16 -12.65 -8.87
N MET A 6 -27.86 -12.52 -8.63
CA MET A 6 -27.33 -11.31 -8.00
C MET A 6 -26.16 -10.78 -8.82
N THR A 7 -26.53 -10.14 -9.92
CA THR A 7 -25.86 -8.98 -10.51
C THR A 7 -25.27 -8.08 -9.41
N THR A 8 -24.00 -7.71 -9.54
CA THR A 8 -23.55 -6.31 -9.74
C THR A 8 -22.02 -6.25 -9.66
N THR A 9 -21.38 -6.32 -10.83
CA THR A 9 -20.24 -5.42 -11.14
C THR A 9 -20.89 -4.12 -11.61
N PRO A 10 -20.48 -2.88 -11.22
CA PRO A 10 -19.09 -2.43 -11.20
C PRO A 10 -18.73 -1.40 -10.10
N GLN A 11 -17.44 -1.26 -9.79
CA GLN A 11 -16.92 0.08 -9.47
C GLN A 11 -15.56 0.29 -10.09
N LYS A 12 -15.59 1.20 -11.06
CA LYS A 12 -14.51 1.71 -11.86
C LYS A 12 -14.17 3.04 -11.22
N ASP A 13 -13.06 3.11 -10.50
CA ASP A 13 -12.41 4.38 -10.18
C ASP A 13 -11.06 4.40 -10.88
N ASP A 14 -11.11 4.64 -12.19
CA ASP A 14 -10.13 5.55 -12.80
C ASP A 14 -10.29 6.89 -12.09
N LYS A 15 -9.57 7.11 -10.99
CA LYS A 15 -9.42 8.46 -10.47
C LYS A 15 -8.06 8.69 -9.84
N GLU A 16 -7.29 9.38 -10.67
CA GLU A 16 -6.28 10.35 -10.29
C GLU A 16 -4.95 9.78 -9.78
N LYS A 17 -3.93 10.24 -10.49
CA LYS A 17 -2.50 10.31 -10.18
C LYS A 17 -2.27 10.93 -8.80
N SER A 18 -2.76 10.30 -7.74
CA SER A 18 -2.60 10.74 -6.36
C SER A 18 -1.34 10.08 -5.84
N GLU A 19 -0.26 10.85 -5.86
CA GLU A 19 1.02 10.62 -5.20
C GLU A 19 1.36 9.16 -4.91
N GLU A 20 2.33 8.62 -5.65
CA GLU A 20 3.11 7.42 -5.30
C GLU A 20 3.71 7.57 -3.89
N LYS A 21 2.86 7.41 -2.88
CA LYS A 21 3.20 7.04 -1.53
C LYS A 21 3.35 5.54 -1.65
N TYR A 22 4.57 5.05 -1.44
CA TYR A 22 4.91 3.65 -1.52
C TYR A 22 3.97 2.82 -0.62
N LEU A 23 2.85 2.35 -1.17
CA LEU A 23 1.81 1.62 -0.44
C LEU A 23 2.26 0.18 -0.29
N LEU A 24 2.15 -0.36 0.92
CA LEU A 24 2.61 -1.72 1.22
C LEU A 24 1.92 -2.77 0.33
N GLY A 25 0.60 -2.61 0.12
CA GLY A 25 -0.18 -3.48 -0.74
C GLY A 25 0.32 -3.50 -2.19
N GLN A 26 0.64 -2.32 -2.75
CA GLN A 26 1.16 -2.23 -4.12
C GLN A 26 2.53 -2.89 -4.23
N ILE A 27 3.43 -2.66 -3.27
CA ILE A 27 4.75 -3.30 -3.23
C ILE A 27 4.60 -4.83 -3.17
N LEU A 28 3.65 -5.35 -2.40
CA LEU A 28 3.41 -6.80 -2.33
C LEU A 28 2.95 -7.39 -3.67
N VAL A 29 2.16 -6.63 -4.43
CA VAL A 29 1.75 -7.00 -5.80
C VAL A 29 2.93 -6.91 -6.77
N ASP A 30 3.71 -5.83 -6.72
CA ASP A 30 4.84 -5.60 -7.61
C ASP A 30 5.96 -6.63 -7.40
N LEU A 31 6.16 -7.09 -6.15
CA LEU A 31 7.08 -8.18 -5.81
C LEU A 31 6.53 -9.56 -6.18
N GLY A 32 5.27 -9.65 -6.63
CA GLY A 32 4.61 -10.90 -7.01
C GLY A 32 4.28 -11.81 -5.83
N TYR A 33 4.21 -11.28 -4.60
CA TYR A 33 3.84 -12.08 -3.42
C TYR A 33 2.33 -12.27 -3.30
N ILE A 34 1.55 -11.29 -3.74
CA ILE A 34 0.10 -11.36 -3.78
C ILE A 34 -0.40 -10.89 -5.15
N THR A 35 -1.62 -11.26 -5.50
CA THR A 35 -2.33 -10.73 -6.67
C THR A 35 -3.13 -9.48 -6.32
N ILE A 36 -3.50 -8.71 -7.34
CA ILE A 36 -4.41 -7.55 -7.18
C ILE A 36 -5.74 -7.98 -6.57
N TYR A 37 -6.26 -9.15 -6.94
CA TYR A 37 -7.51 -9.69 -6.39
C TYR A 37 -7.39 -10.00 -4.89
N GLN A 38 -6.30 -10.63 -4.47
CA GLN A 38 -6.03 -10.91 -3.05
C GLN A 38 -5.85 -9.63 -2.24
N LEU A 39 -5.20 -8.61 -2.82
CA LEU A 39 -5.07 -7.31 -2.21
C LEU A 39 -6.44 -6.64 -2.01
N ASP A 40 -7.30 -6.66 -3.03
CA ASP A 40 -8.63 -6.06 -2.96
C ASP A 40 -9.51 -6.74 -1.91
N GLU A 41 -9.51 -8.08 -1.88
CA GLU A 41 -10.24 -8.85 -0.88
C GLU A 41 -9.78 -8.52 0.55
N ALA A 42 -8.47 -8.48 0.79
CA ALA A 42 -7.93 -8.10 2.09
C ALA A 42 -8.32 -6.67 2.51
N LEU A 43 -8.39 -5.73 1.57
CA LEU A 43 -8.85 -4.36 1.81
C LEU A 43 -10.36 -4.28 2.09
N GLN A 44 -11.18 -5.10 1.43
CA GLN A 44 -12.61 -5.19 1.71
C GLN A 44 -12.87 -5.72 3.12
N LEU A 45 -12.16 -6.78 3.52
CA LEU A 45 -12.26 -7.36 4.86
C LEU A 45 -11.79 -6.39 5.94
N GLN A 46 -10.66 -5.70 5.72
CA GLN A 46 -10.15 -4.68 6.64
C GLN A 46 -11.16 -3.56 6.90
N ARG A 47 -11.82 -3.08 5.83
CA ARG A 47 -12.87 -2.03 5.94
C ARG A 47 -14.09 -2.55 6.70
N SER A 48 -14.57 -3.73 6.33
CA SER A 48 -15.73 -4.36 6.96
C SER A 48 -15.52 -4.61 8.46
N ASP A 49 -14.31 -5.05 8.85
CA ASP A 49 -13.95 -5.29 10.25
C ASP A 49 -13.84 -3.98 11.05
N ALA A 50 -13.26 -2.94 10.44
CA ALA A 50 -13.17 -1.62 11.06
C ALA A 50 -14.56 -1.02 11.33
N GLU A 51 -15.51 -1.22 10.42
CA GLU A 51 -16.90 -0.80 10.60
C GLU A 51 -17.63 -1.60 11.69
N ALA A 52 -17.37 -2.90 11.79
CA ALA A 52 -18.03 -3.78 12.76
C ALA A 52 -17.49 -3.66 14.19
N ASN A 53 -16.17 -3.55 14.34
CA ASN A 53 -15.49 -3.63 15.64
C ASN A 53 -14.92 -2.29 16.12
N GLY A 54 -14.93 -1.25 15.27
CA GLY A 54 -14.40 0.08 15.59
C GLY A 54 -12.87 0.16 15.67
N GLU A 55 -12.16 -0.96 15.51
CA GLU A 55 -10.70 -1.03 15.48
C GLU A 55 -10.24 -1.50 14.10
N GLN A 56 -9.35 -0.73 13.46
CA GLN A 56 -8.82 -1.08 12.15
C GLN A 56 -7.50 -1.82 12.29
N LYS A 57 -7.53 -3.15 12.15
CA LYS A 57 -6.31 -3.96 12.04
C LYS A 57 -5.49 -3.53 10.83
N PRO A 58 -4.15 -3.63 10.88
CA PRO A 58 -3.30 -3.28 9.74
C PRO A 58 -3.49 -4.28 8.59
N LEU A 59 -3.41 -3.80 7.34
CA LEU A 59 -3.56 -4.63 6.14
C LEU A 59 -2.60 -5.82 6.12
N GLY A 60 -1.37 -5.63 6.59
CA GLY A 60 -0.38 -6.70 6.68
C GLY A 60 -0.84 -7.87 7.57
N GLN A 61 -1.61 -7.60 8.62
CA GLN A 61 -2.18 -8.65 9.47
C GLN A 61 -3.24 -9.45 8.72
N TRP A 62 -4.15 -8.78 8.00
CA TRP A 62 -5.14 -9.46 7.15
C TRP A 62 -4.48 -10.35 6.10
N LEU A 63 -3.43 -9.86 5.43
CA LEU A 63 -2.70 -10.63 4.42
C LEU A 63 -1.99 -11.87 4.99
N LEU A 64 -1.61 -11.84 6.27
CA LEU A 64 -1.06 -13.01 6.98
C LEU A 64 -2.18 -13.96 7.43
N GLU A 65 -3.26 -13.44 8.01
CA GLU A 65 -4.40 -14.23 8.50
C GLU A 65 -5.11 -14.97 7.35
N LEU A 66 -5.21 -14.35 6.17
CA LEU A 66 -5.74 -14.96 4.95
C LEU A 66 -4.76 -15.92 4.25
N GLY A 67 -3.49 -15.96 4.68
CA GLY A 67 -2.46 -16.79 4.08
C GLY A 67 -2.02 -16.34 2.69
N TYR A 68 -2.30 -15.09 2.30
CA TYR A 68 -1.91 -14.54 0.99
C TYR A 68 -0.42 -14.24 0.92
N CYS A 69 0.19 -13.86 2.04
CA CYS A 69 1.62 -13.74 2.16
C CYS A 69 2.12 -14.37 3.46
N GLY A 70 3.39 -14.77 3.47
CA GLY A 70 4.09 -15.20 4.67
C GLY A 70 4.79 -14.04 5.40
N PRO A 71 5.22 -14.24 6.65
CA PRO A 71 5.91 -13.22 7.44
C PRO A 71 7.16 -12.67 6.74
N ASN A 72 7.95 -13.54 6.09
CA ASN A 72 9.16 -13.14 5.37
C ASN A 72 8.86 -12.25 4.15
N GLN A 73 7.76 -12.52 3.45
CA GLN A 73 7.32 -11.72 2.30
C GLN A 73 6.85 -10.35 2.75
N LEU A 74 6.10 -10.29 3.85
CA LEU A 74 5.63 -9.03 4.45
C LEU A 74 6.81 -8.17 4.94
N ILE A 75 7.76 -8.76 5.67
CA ILE A 75 8.98 -8.08 6.14
C ILE A 75 9.75 -7.49 4.96
N ARG A 76 9.94 -8.26 3.89
CA ARG A 76 10.66 -7.80 2.70
C ARG A 76 9.94 -6.63 2.02
N ALA A 77 8.61 -6.67 1.92
CA ALA A 77 7.85 -5.55 1.36
C ALA A 77 7.94 -4.27 2.21
N ILE A 78 7.95 -4.41 3.55
CA ILE A 78 8.15 -3.27 4.48
C ILE A 78 9.56 -2.68 4.32
N GLN A 79 10.58 -3.52 4.14
CA GLN A 79 11.95 -3.05 3.89
C GLN A 79 12.02 -2.23 2.60
N VAL A 80 11.48 -2.77 1.50
CA VAL A 80 11.41 -2.06 0.21
C VAL A 80 10.64 -0.74 0.36
N GLN A 81 9.52 -0.74 1.09
CA GLN A 81 8.77 0.48 1.38
C GLN A 81 9.60 1.54 2.10
N SER A 82 10.41 1.12 3.09
CA SER A 82 11.28 2.02 3.85
C SER A 82 12.40 2.60 2.98
N GLU A 83 13.03 1.78 2.14
CA GLU A 83 14.07 2.21 1.21
C GLU A 83 13.55 3.24 0.21
N LEU A 84 12.38 2.98 -0.38
CA LEU A 84 11.75 3.87 -1.34
C LEU A 84 11.39 5.24 -0.72
N ARG A 85 10.93 5.26 0.54
CA ARG A 85 10.68 6.50 1.29
C ARG A 85 11.96 7.30 1.52
N LYS A 86 13.02 6.62 1.98
CA LYS A 86 14.34 7.25 2.20
C LYS A 86 14.91 7.86 0.92
N MET A 87 14.80 7.16 -0.21
CA MET A 87 15.28 7.66 -1.51
C MET A 87 14.57 8.96 -1.91
N LYS A 88 13.26 9.07 -1.67
CA LYS A 88 12.49 10.31 -1.91
C LYS A 88 12.91 11.45 -0.98
N GLU A 89 13.20 11.15 0.29
CA GLU A 89 13.66 12.12 1.28
C GLU A 89 15.06 12.66 0.96
N SER A 90 15.96 11.81 0.45
CA SER A 90 17.30 12.21 -0.04
C SER A 90 17.28 12.96 -1.39
N GLY A 91 16.13 13.02 -2.07
CA GLY A 91 15.93 13.77 -3.31
C GLY A 91 15.61 15.24 -3.12
N LYS A 92 15.50 15.73 -1.87
CA LYS A 92 15.51 17.17 -1.58
C LYS A 92 16.96 17.63 -1.70
N ALA A 93 17.25 18.43 -2.75
CA ALA A 93 18.58 18.91 -3.09
C ALA A 93 19.36 19.40 -1.85
N PRO A 94 20.69 19.20 -1.76
CA PRO A 94 21.48 19.92 -0.78
C PRO A 94 21.17 21.40 -0.95
N GLU A 95 20.59 22.00 0.09
CA GLU A 95 20.50 23.45 0.23
C GLU A 95 21.92 23.93 0.00
N ALA A 96 22.14 24.61 -1.13
CA ALA A 96 23.41 25.22 -1.43
C ALA A 96 23.71 26.08 -0.21
N ILE A 97 24.72 25.66 0.56
CA ILE A 97 25.41 26.58 1.43
C ILE A 97 26.10 27.49 0.42
N GLU A 98 25.39 28.55 0.02
CA GLU A 98 26.00 29.72 -0.59
C GLU A 98 27.02 30.18 0.44
N SER A 99 28.26 29.73 0.20
CA SER A 99 29.43 30.42 0.64
C SER A 99 29.34 31.81 0.03
N ASP A 100 28.71 32.73 0.76
CA ASP A 100 29.02 34.16 0.69
C ASP A 100 30.42 34.35 1.30
N ASP A 101 31.40 33.73 0.66
CA ASP A 101 32.73 34.29 0.51
C ASP A 101 32.58 35.41 -0.52
N GLU A 102 32.29 36.62 -0.03
CA GLU A 102 32.81 37.91 -0.49
C GLU A 102 31.92 39.06 0.04
N ASP A 103 32.38 39.74 1.09
CA ASP A 103 32.79 41.13 0.87
C ASP A 103 33.82 41.57 1.93
N LEU A 104 34.74 42.40 1.44
CA LEU A 104 36.01 42.89 1.99
C LEU A 104 36.01 43.49 3.41
#